data_AF-A0A7E6EL66-F1
#
_entry.id   AF-A0A7E6EL66-F1
#
_cell.length_a   1.000
_cell.length_b   1.000
_cell.length_c   1.000
_cell.angle_alpha   90.00
_cell.angle_beta   90.00
_cell.angle_gamma   90.00
#
_symmetry.space_group_name_H-M   'P 1'
#
loop_
_entity.id
_entity.type
_entity.pdbx_description
1 polymer ?
#
loop_
_entity_poly.entity_id
_entity_poly.type
_entity_poly.pdbx_seq_one_letter_code
_entity_poly.pdbx_strand_id
1 'polypeptide(L)'
;MQDTNIPTLEQTNQDENEPKYLDSHGETCLAATSAPIPTAVSASIPDRLLQVEAELCRNLKTIEFTDPVDYVYSPLDYASDTHAKYVHRFCNSQKNVLFLGMNPGPFGMAQNGVPFGECDTVRNWLKIDGIVGKPQREHPKRPVLGLECPRNEVSGKRFWGLFKFLCGTPEVFFKDCYVYNFCPLQFMKTSARNVSPGKLKITERKQLIAACNHAFLQVVQLLQVKLVIGVGNFASENASKAVKGLQQDLFSQLRIETLMHPSPANPSANKNWPSYAVNRLKEIGIMSYTDWKISDGQQQQHQQQQQKQQQHETPKAATPPRRTTPPPTTTTKPTSTPAPRKTTTKKQGETPTPSSSPMDTATPLLPAEPTEIFRPADEADPTAIPFPDQDSSDCVSTDTEKGE
;
A
#
# COMPACT_ATOMS: atom_id res chain seq x y z
N MET A 1 -66.03 10.70 39.79
CA MET A 1 -65.72 9.31 40.18
C MET A 1 -64.38 8.98 39.55
N GLN A 2 -63.37 8.88 40.43
CA GLN A 2 -61.95 8.53 40.24
C GLN A 2 -61.30 8.67 38.85
N ASP A 3 -60.47 9.70 38.76
CA ASP A 3 -59.49 9.98 37.71
C ASP A 3 -58.07 9.55 38.14
N THR A 4 -57.34 9.03 37.15
CA THR A 4 -55.90 9.18 36.84
C THR A 4 -54.83 8.89 37.89
N ASN A 5 -53.97 7.90 37.56
CA ASN A 5 -52.70 7.63 38.20
C ASN A 5 -51.55 8.11 37.27
N ILE A 6 -50.72 9.04 37.76
CA ILE A 6 -49.41 9.43 37.22
C ILE A 6 -48.40 9.18 38.34
N PRO A 7 -47.21 8.62 38.06
CA PRO A 7 -46.05 8.88 38.91
C PRO A 7 -44.99 9.71 38.18
N THR A 8 -44.70 10.85 38.77
CA THR A 8 -43.56 11.74 38.48
C THR A 8 -42.34 11.27 39.30
N LEU A 9 -41.17 11.32 38.65
CA LEU A 9 -39.84 11.18 39.24
C LEU A 9 -39.51 12.34 40.19
N GLU A 10 -38.95 12.05 41.37
CA GLU A 10 -38.03 12.98 42.04
C GLU A 10 -37.07 12.27 43.03
N GLN A 11 -35.78 12.40 42.68
CA GLN A 11 -34.56 12.61 43.49
C GLN A 11 -34.42 12.02 44.90
N THR A 12 -33.32 11.30 45.11
CA THR A 12 -32.45 11.50 46.29
C THR A 12 -30.97 11.27 45.92
N ASN A 13 -30.16 12.32 46.11
CA ASN A 13 -28.70 12.29 46.11
C ASN A 13 -28.22 12.19 47.56
N GLN A 14 -27.38 11.21 47.88
CA GLN A 14 -26.52 11.05 49.07
C GLN A 14 -25.39 10.11 48.60
N ASP A 15 -24.11 10.21 48.94
CA ASP A 15 -23.28 11.06 49.79
C ASP A 15 -21.84 10.69 49.35
N GLU A 16 -20.96 11.64 48.97
CA GLU A 16 -19.53 11.35 48.82
C GLU A 16 -18.75 12.04 49.93
N ASN A 17 -17.98 11.22 50.65
CA ASN A 17 -17.24 11.54 51.85
C ASN A 17 -15.75 11.66 51.47
N GLU A 18 -15.23 12.89 51.36
CA GLU A 18 -13.82 13.16 51.04
C GLU A 18 -13.07 13.63 52.31
N PRO A 19 -11.89 13.06 52.65
CA PRO A 19 -11.17 13.44 53.86
C PRO A 19 -10.33 14.70 53.66
N LYS A 20 -10.54 15.70 54.53
CA LYS A 20 -9.75 16.94 54.62
C LYS A 20 -8.45 16.70 55.41
N TYR A 21 -7.30 17.02 54.81
CA TYR A 21 -6.04 17.25 55.52
C TYR A 21 -5.86 18.75 55.78
N LEU A 22 -5.54 19.12 57.03
CA LEU A 22 -5.18 20.47 57.45
C LEU A 22 -3.65 20.56 57.63
N ASP A 23 -3.03 21.60 57.08
CA ASP A 23 -1.66 21.99 57.41
C ASP A 23 -1.62 23.09 58.49
N SER A 24 -0.41 23.36 58.99
CA SER A 24 -0.16 23.97 60.30
C SER A 24 0.11 25.48 60.32
N HIS A 25 -0.36 26.28 59.36
CA HIS A 25 -0.01 27.71 59.33
C HIS A 25 -1.11 28.73 59.00
N GLY A 26 -2.39 28.39 59.18
CA GLY A 26 -3.47 29.36 59.46
C GLY A 26 -3.38 30.75 58.80
N GLU A 27 -3.37 30.83 57.48
CA GLU A 27 -3.65 32.07 56.73
C GLU A 27 -4.47 31.77 55.46
N THR A 28 -5.44 32.63 55.18
CA THR A 28 -6.42 32.56 54.09
C THR A 28 -5.83 33.12 52.78
N CYS A 29 -5.70 32.27 51.76
CA CYS A 29 -5.42 32.69 50.38
C CYS A 29 -6.64 32.47 49.49
N LEU A 30 -7.03 33.53 48.77
CA LEU A 30 -8.12 33.56 47.80
C LEU A 30 -7.91 32.48 46.73
N ALA A 31 -8.89 31.58 46.59
CA ALA A 31 -8.89 30.53 45.59
C ALA A 31 -8.82 31.14 44.19
N ALA A 32 -7.69 30.95 43.52
CA ALA A 32 -7.61 31.12 42.08
C ALA A 32 -8.60 30.14 41.44
N THR A 33 -9.60 30.67 40.76
CA THR A 33 -10.54 29.89 39.94
C THR A 33 -9.74 29.14 38.87
N SER A 34 -9.45 27.87 39.11
CA SER A 34 -8.92 26.97 38.09
C SER A 34 -10.02 26.75 37.06
N ALA A 35 -9.87 27.38 35.89
CA ALA A 35 -10.65 26.99 34.72
C ALA A 35 -10.47 25.48 34.49
N PRO A 36 -11.53 24.74 34.11
CA PRO A 36 -11.40 23.32 33.82
C PRO A 36 -10.37 23.13 32.71
N ILE A 37 -9.33 22.35 33.01
CA ILE A 37 -8.40 21.83 31.99
C ILE A 37 -9.28 21.06 30.99
N PRO A 38 -9.22 21.34 29.68
CA PRO A 38 -9.98 20.58 28.70
C PRO A 38 -9.57 19.12 28.82
N THR A 39 -10.51 18.27 29.23
CA THR A 39 -10.36 16.82 29.16
C THR A 39 -9.98 16.47 27.73
N ALA A 40 -8.82 15.83 27.55
CA ALA A 40 -8.34 15.41 26.25
C ALA A 40 -9.45 14.60 25.55
N VAL A 41 -10.04 15.19 24.52
CA VAL A 41 -11.04 14.52 23.68
C VAL A 41 -10.36 13.27 23.13
N SER A 42 -10.90 12.08 23.43
CA SER A 42 -10.33 10.84 22.90
C SER A 42 -10.32 10.93 21.37
N ALA A 43 -9.13 10.77 20.78
CA ALA A 43 -8.95 10.90 19.34
C ALA A 43 -9.89 9.94 18.59
N SER A 44 -10.46 10.41 17.47
CA SER A 44 -11.40 9.61 16.70
C SER A 44 -10.72 8.36 16.12
N ILE A 45 -11.49 7.32 15.75
CA ILE A 45 -10.94 6.11 15.11
C ILE A 45 -10.01 6.44 13.92
N PRO A 46 -10.37 7.31 12.96
CA PRO A 46 -9.48 7.63 11.85
C PRO A 46 -8.21 8.36 12.30
N ASP A 47 -8.28 9.26 13.28
CA ASP A 47 -7.08 9.94 13.82
C ASP A 47 -6.12 8.95 14.48
N ARG A 48 -6.67 8.00 15.25
CA ARG A 48 -5.89 6.95 15.89
C ARG A 48 -5.26 6.01 14.86
N LEU A 49 -5.97 5.67 13.78
CA LEU A 49 -5.40 4.87 12.70
C LEU A 49 -4.23 5.59 12.03
N LEU A 50 -4.39 6.87 11.70
CA LEU A 50 -3.32 7.70 11.13
C LEU A 50 -2.12 7.80 12.07
N GLN A 51 -2.35 7.82 13.39
CA GLN A 51 -1.27 7.82 14.39
C GLN A 51 -0.50 6.49 14.40
N VAL A 52 -1.21 5.34 14.32
CA VAL A 52 -0.59 4.01 14.18
C VAL A 52 0.25 3.93 12.90
N GLU A 53 -0.28 4.45 11.79
CA GLU A 53 0.43 4.47 10.50
C GLU A 53 1.64 5.40 10.52
N ALA A 54 1.53 6.58 11.15
CA ALA A 54 2.65 7.50 11.31
C ALA A 54 3.78 6.89 12.17
N GLU A 55 3.42 6.19 13.24
CA GLU A 55 4.38 5.43 14.05
C GLU A 55 5.03 4.29 13.28
N LEU A 56 4.25 3.52 12.52
CA LEU A 56 4.79 2.51 11.63
C LEU A 56 5.79 3.12 10.65
N CYS A 57 5.45 4.20 9.97
CA CYS A 57 6.35 4.89 9.04
C CYS A 57 7.62 5.40 9.72
N ARG A 58 7.54 5.94 10.95
CA ARG A 58 8.73 6.33 11.74
C ARG A 58 9.64 5.12 12.00
N ASN A 59 9.07 4.00 12.45
CA ASN A 59 9.83 2.79 12.76
C ASN A 59 10.43 2.16 11.50
N LEU A 60 9.74 2.20 10.36
CA LEU A 60 10.27 1.66 9.11
C LEU A 60 11.38 2.51 8.50
N LYS A 61 11.44 3.82 8.79
CA LYS A 61 12.51 4.71 8.36
C LYS A 61 13.87 4.43 9.03
N THR A 62 13.88 3.71 10.15
CA THR A 62 15.14 3.32 10.82
C THR A 62 15.80 2.08 10.21
N ILE A 63 15.10 1.37 9.31
CA ILE A 63 15.60 0.18 8.65
C ILE A 63 16.39 0.58 7.40
N GLU A 64 17.66 0.23 7.35
CA GLU A 64 18.47 0.35 6.14
C GLU A 64 18.19 -0.83 5.19
N PHE A 65 17.62 -0.54 4.03
CA PHE A 65 17.40 -1.53 2.99
C PHE A 65 18.54 -1.50 1.97
N THR A 66 19.22 -2.63 1.80
CA THR A 66 20.38 -2.78 0.93
C THR A 66 20.06 -3.65 -0.28
N ASP A 67 21.05 -3.97 -1.12
CA ASP A 67 20.86 -4.80 -2.34
C ASP A 67 19.99 -6.05 -2.05
N PRO A 68 18.93 -6.31 -2.83
CA PRO A 68 18.64 -5.73 -4.15
C PRO A 68 17.78 -4.45 -4.15
N VAL A 69 17.49 -3.87 -2.98
CA VAL A 69 16.72 -2.62 -2.88
C VAL A 69 17.63 -1.44 -3.16
N ASP A 70 17.15 -0.53 -4.01
CA ASP A 70 17.83 0.73 -4.33
C ASP A 70 16.88 1.94 -4.22
N TYR A 71 15.57 1.73 -4.37
CA TYR A 71 14.56 2.77 -4.17
C TYR A 71 13.48 2.25 -3.22
N VAL A 72 13.12 3.08 -2.24
CA VAL A 72 12.05 2.83 -1.28
C VAL A 72 11.06 3.99 -1.37
N TYR A 73 9.80 3.67 -1.66
CA TYR A 73 8.71 4.63 -1.68
C TYR A 73 7.82 4.39 -0.45
N SER A 74 7.47 5.48 0.24
CA SER A 74 6.53 5.51 1.37
C SER A 74 5.34 6.39 0.99
N PRO A 75 4.28 5.84 0.38
CA PRO A 75 3.13 6.62 -0.07
C PRO A 75 2.37 7.26 1.07
N LEU A 76 2.44 6.70 2.28
CA LEU A 76 1.84 7.33 3.46
C LEU A 76 2.52 8.65 3.85
N ASP A 77 3.77 8.88 3.42
CA ASP A 77 4.44 10.17 3.59
C ASP A 77 4.03 11.16 2.48
N TYR A 78 4.29 10.81 1.22
CA TYR A 78 4.14 11.76 0.11
C TYR A 78 2.71 11.85 -0.45
N ALA A 79 1.84 10.88 -0.18
CA ALA A 79 0.42 10.90 -0.53
C ALA A 79 -0.46 10.95 0.74
N SER A 80 0.05 11.60 1.79
CA SER A 80 -0.62 11.73 3.09
C SER A 80 -1.98 12.43 3.01
N ASP A 81 -2.16 13.45 2.16
CA ASP A 81 -3.45 14.14 2.00
C ASP A 81 -4.54 13.19 1.46
N THR A 82 -4.28 12.54 0.32
CA THR A 82 -5.23 11.59 -0.28
C THR A 82 -5.48 10.38 0.62
N HIS A 83 -4.44 9.90 1.32
CA HIS A 83 -4.57 8.80 2.25
C HIS A 83 -5.40 9.18 3.49
N ALA A 84 -5.15 10.35 4.10
CA ALA A 84 -5.93 10.83 5.24
C ALA A 84 -7.41 11.00 4.86
N LYS A 85 -7.71 11.53 3.67
CA LYS A 85 -9.09 11.61 3.16
C LYS A 85 -9.74 10.23 3.02
N TYR A 86 -9.00 9.23 2.56
CA TYR A 86 -9.47 7.83 2.52
C TYR A 86 -9.79 7.30 3.93
N VAL A 87 -8.88 7.52 4.88
CA VAL A 87 -9.03 7.08 6.28
C VAL A 87 -10.21 7.78 6.96
N HIS A 88 -10.31 9.10 6.91
CA HIS A 88 -11.41 9.85 7.53
C HIS A 88 -12.77 9.51 6.91
N ARG A 89 -12.83 9.29 5.59
CA ARG A 89 -14.08 8.98 4.91
C ARG A 89 -14.59 7.58 5.24
N PHE A 90 -13.70 6.59 5.32
CA PHE A 90 -14.09 5.19 5.31
C PHE A 90 -13.75 4.41 6.59
N CYS A 91 -12.90 4.96 7.47
CA CYS A 91 -12.51 4.36 8.75
C CYS A 91 -13.11 5.08 9.96
N ASN A 92 -14.30 5.67 9.80
CA ASN A 92 -14.99 6.45 10.84
C ASN A 92 -15.81 5.61 11.86
N SER A 93 -15.67 4.28 11.82
CA SER A 93 -16.34 3.34 12.71
C SER A 93 -15.49 2.08 12.88
N GLN A 94 -15.85 1.22 13.84
CA GLN A 94 -15.35 -0.16 13.89
C GLN A 94 -15.74 -0.93 12.63
N LYS A 95 -14.97 -1.98 12.31
CA LYS A 95 -15.06 -2.74 11.05
C LYS A 95 -14.97 -4.23 11.36
N ASN A 96 -16.01 -4.98 11.01
CA ASN A 96 -16.05 -6.43 11.22
C ASN A 96 -15.01 -7.18 10.36
N VAL A 97 -14.73 -6.69 9.15
CA VAL A 97 -13.87 -7.35 8.15
C VAL A 97 -12.71 -6.44 7.71
N LEU A 98 -11.50 -6.98 7.72
CA LEU A 98 -10.31 -6.31 7.19
C LEU A 98 -9.76 -7.07 5.98
N PHE A 99 -9.81 -6.46 4.80
CA PHE A 99 -9.06 -6.93 3.64
C PHE A 99 -7.61 -6.46 3.73
N LEU A 100 -6.69 -7.41 3.82
CA LEU A 100 -5.27 -7.12 4.04
C LEU A 100 -4.46 -7.42 2.78
N GLY A 101 -3.94 -6.38 2.14
CA GLY A 101 -2.98 -6.50 1.04
C GLY A 101 -1.54 -6.65 1.55
N MET A 102 -0.62 -6.96 0.63
CA MET A 102 0.81 -7.10 0.96
C MET A 102 1.48 -5.73 1.10
N ASN A 103 1.59 -4.99 0.00
CA ASN A 103 2.26 -3.69 -0.05
C ASN A 103 1.86 -2.91 -1.33
N PRO A 104 2.15 -1.60 -1.44
CA PRO A 104 1.77 -0.78 -2.58
C PRO A 104 2.25 -1.30 -3.94
N GLY A 105 1.33 -1.36 -4.91
CA GLY A 105 1.65 -1.50 -6.32
C GLY A 105 2.07 -0.16 -6.95
N PRO A 106 2.88 -0.17 -8.02
CA PRO A 106 3.55 1.04 -8.56
C PRO A 106 2.61 2.01 -9.28
N PHE A 107 1.43 1.56 -9.69
CA PHE A 107 0.46 2.39 -10.43
C PHE A 107 -0.86 2.57 -9.68
N GLY A 108 -0.93 2.07 -8.44
CA GLY A 108 -2.09 2.18 -7.56
C GLY A 108 -1.74 2.97 -6.31
N MET A 109 -1.62 2.29 -5.16
CA MET A 109 -1.33 2.96 -3.88
C MET A 109 -0.05 3.81 -3.91
N ALA A 110 0.98 3.42 -4.67
CA ALA A 110 2.18 4.26 -4.80
C ALA A 110 1.92 5.60 -5.51
N GLN A 111 0.80 5.75 -6.20
CA GLN A 111 0.41 6.98 -6.90
C GLN A 111 -0.55 7.84 -6.09
N ASN A 112 -1.28 7.28 -5.12
CA ASN A 112 -2.39 8.01 -4.46
C ASN A 112 -2.65 7.65 -3.00
N GLY A 113 -1.85 6.78 -2.38
CA GLY A 113 -1.99 6.44 -0.98
C GLY A 113 -3.16 5.51 -0.63
N VAL A 114 -4.03 5.12 -1.57
CA VAL A 114 -5.17 4.23 -1.29
C VAL A 114 -4.79 2.76 -1.55
N PRO A 115 -5.03 1.82 -0.61
CA PRO A 115 -4.79 0.39 -0.84
C PRO A 115 -5.53 -0.13 -2.07
N PHE A 116 -4.83 -0.92 -2.91
CA PHE A 116 -5.34 -1.35 -4.23
C PHE A 116 -5.83 -0.18 -5.11
N GLY A 117 -5.34 1.04 -4.89
CA GLY A 117 -5.93 2.27 -5.40
C GLY A 117 -5.68 2.49 -6.88
N GLU A 118 -6.38 1.80 -7.77
CA GLU A 118 -6.41 2.16 -9.18
C GLU A 118 -7.03 3.57 -9.35
N CYS A 119 -6.33 4.45 -10.08
CA CYS A 119 -6.56 5.88 -10.01
C CYS A 119 -7.96 6.33 -10.49
N ASP A 120 -8.54 5.70 -11.52
CA ASP A 120 -9.91 5.97 -11.96
C ASP A 120 -10.91 5.62 -10.86
N THR A 121 -10.78 4.44 -10.26
CA THR A 121 -11.62 3.98 -9.16
C THR A 121 -11.52 4.93 -7.97
N VAL A 122 -10.30 5.33 -7.57
CA VAL A 122 -10.07 6.23 -6.45
C VAL A 122 -10.78 7.58 -6.67
N ARG A 123 -10.64 8.19 -7.85
CA ARG A 123 -11.31 9.45 -8.18
C ARG A 123 -12.81 9.31 -8.33
N ASN A 124 -13.24 8.33 -9.13
CA ASN A 124 -14.60 8.31 -9.67
C ASN A 124 -15.58 7.48 -8.85
N TRP A 125 -15.11 6.50 -8.08
CA TRP A 125 -15.97 5.68 -7.23
C TRP A 125 -15.75 5.94 -5.74
N LEU A 126 -14.49 5.93 -5.26
CA LEU A 126 -14.18 6.25 -3.86
C LEU A 126 -14.31 7.76 -3.56
N LYS A 127 -14.32 8.60 -4.60
CA LYS A 127 -14.43 10.06 -4.49
C LYS A 127 -13.37 10.66 -3.55
N ILE A 128 -12.13 10.19 -3.71
CA ILE A 128 -10.96 10.73 -3.03
C ILE A 128 -10.20 11.62 -4.02
N ASP A 129 -10.05 12.88 -3.65
CA ASP A 129 -9.17 13.85 -4.28
C ASP A 129 -8.00 14.18 -3.35
N GLY A 130 -7.08 15.01 -3.82
CA GLY A 130 -6.02 15.55 -2.99
C GLY A 130 -4.70 15.73 -3.70
N ILE A 131 -3.75 16.28 -2.96
CA ILE A 131 -2.40 16.55 -3.42
C ILE A 131 -1.55 15.31 -3.14
N VAL A 132 -0.77 14.92 -4.15
CA VAL A 132 0.24 13.88 -4.02
C VAL A 132 1.60 14.50 -4.31
N GLY A 133 2.48 14.47 -3.33
CA GLY A 133 3.86 14.87 -3.42
C GLY A 133 4.75 13.81 -4.09
N LYS A 134 6.05 13.88 -3.81
CA LYS A 134 7.07 13.01 -4.41
C LYS A 134 7.85 12.26 -3.34
N PRO A 135 8.32 11.02 -3.62
CA PRO A 135 9.31 10.37 -2.76
C PRO A 135 10.62 11.16 -2.80
N GLN A 136 11.40 11.12 -1.71
CA GLN A 136 12.68 11.84 -1.59
C GLN A 136 13.63 11.52 -2.75
N ARG A 137 13.68 10.25 -3.16
CA ARG A 137 14.45 9.77 -4.31
C ARG A 137 13.53 9.02 -5.26
N GLU A 138 13.16 9.66 -6.35
CA GLU A 138 12.28 9.10 -7.37
C GLU A 138 13.08 8.35 -8.45
N HIS A 139 12.68 7.12 -8.77
CA HIS A 139 13.24 6.38 -9.89
C HIS A 139 12.65 6.92 -11.23
N PRO A 140 13.46 7.27 -12.24
CA PRO A 140 12.99 7.86 -13.50
C PRO A 140 11.91 7.04 -14.26
N LYS A 141 12.01 5.71 -14.25
CA LYS A 141 11.01 4.78 -14.84
C LYS A 141 9.76 4.53 -13.97
N ARG A 142 9.67 5.13 -12.78
CA ARG A 142 8.56 4.98 -11.83
C ARG A 142 8.23 6.34 -11.19
N PRO A 143 7.87 7.34 -12.00
CA PRO A 143 7.42 8.61 -11.45
C PRO A 143 6.09 8.44 -10.73
N VAL A 144 5.93 9.17 -9.63
CA VAL A 144 4.68 9.40 -8.92
C VAL A 144 3.99 10.58 -9.59
N LEU A 145 2.92 10.30 -10.33
CA LEU A 145 2.14 11.28 -11.09
C LEU A 145 0.84 11.67 -10.35
N GLY A 146 0.66 11.17 -9.13
CA GLY A 146 -0.54 11.41 -8.36
C GLY A 146 -1.75 10.67 -8.92
N LEU A 147 -2.93 11.21 -8.64
CA LEU A 147 -4.19 10.71 -9.19
C LEU A 147 -4.23 10.77 -10.72
N GLU A 148 -3.44 11.64 -11.37
CA GLU A 148 -3.39 11.76 -12.84
C GLU A 148 -2.50 10.71 -13.52
N CYS A 149 -2.02 9.70 -12.80
CA CYS A 149 -1.30 8.58 -13.38
C CYS A 149 -2.15 7.92 -14.50
N PRO A 150 -1.67 7.89 -15.77
CA PRO A 150 -2.45 7.33 -16.89
C PRO A 150 -2.39 5.81 -16.95
N ARG A 151 -1.65 5.16 -16.04
CA ARG A 151 -1.45 3.72 -16.03
C ARG A 151 -2.44 3.06 -15.08
N ASN A 152 -3.11 2.03 -15.58
CA ASN A 152 -4.01 1.23 -14.78
C ASN A 152 -3.24 0.21 -13.92
N GLU A 153 -3.53 0.18 -12.62
CA GLU A 153 -3.15 -0.94 -11.76
C GLU A 153 -4.18 -2.06 -11.88
N VAL A 154 -3.84 -3.13 -12.62
CA VAL A 154 -4.75 -4.25 -12.90
C VAL A 154 -5.28 -4.91 -11.62
N SER A 155 -4.44 -5.05 -10.59
CA SER A 155 -4.86 -5.61 -9.30
C SER A 155 -5.91 -4.74 -8.61
N GLY A 156 -5.68 -3.43 -8.56
CA GLY A 156 -6.64 -2.47 -8.03
C GLY A 156 -7.95 -2.43 -8.81
N LYS A 157 -7.87 -2.39 -10.15
CA LYS A 157 -9.05 -2.41 -11.03
C LYS A 157 -9.93 -3.64 -10.79
N ARG A 158 -9.32 -4.82 -10.65
CA ARG A 158 -10.04 -6.07 -10.38
C ARG A 158 -10.66 -6.06 -8.98
N PHE A 159 -9.87 -5.66 -7.96
CA PHE A 159 -10.31 -5.64 -6.57
C PHE A 159 -11.49 -4.68 -6.37
N TRP A 160 -11.33 -3.41 -6.70
CA TRP A 160 -12.39 -2.43 -6.51
C TRP A 160 -13.53 -2.58 -7.52
N GLY A 161 -13.25 -3.05 -8.74
CA GLY A 161 -14.29 -3.37 -9.71
C GLY A 161 -15.27 -4.44 -9.21
N LEU A 162 -14.76 -5.44 -8.47
CA LEU A 162 -15.60 -6.44 -7.81
C LEU A 162 -16.51 -5.81 -6.76
N PHE A 163 -15.97 -5.01 -5.83
CA PHE A 163 -16.78 -4.43 -4.76
C PHE A 163 -17.70 -3.31 -5.23
N LYS A 164 -17.32 -2.57 -6.27
CA LYS A 164 -18.24 -1.68 -7.00
C LYS A 164 -19.43 -2.44 -7.56
N PHE A 165 -19.19 -3.63 -8.11
CA PHE A 165 -20.27 -4.48 -8.61
C PHE A 165 -21.15 -5.05 -7.47
N LEU A 166 -20.55 -5.57 -6.41
CA LEU A 166 -21.29 -6.20 -5.30
C LEU A 166 -22.04 -5.20 -4.42
N CYS A 167 -21.43 -4.06 -4.12
CA CYS A 167 -21.92 -3.11 -3.13
C CYS A 167 -22.60 -1.88 -3.78
N GLY A 168 -22.33 -1.61 -5.06
CA GLY A 168 -22.83 -0.43 -5.79
C GLY A 168 -22.13 0.86 -5.35
N THR A 169 -22.24 1.21 -4.07
CA THR A 169 -21.63 2.40 -3.45
C THR A 169 -20.50 1.99 -2.50
N PRO A 170 -19.49 2.86 -2.30
CA PRO A 170 -18.43 2.58 -1.33
C PRO A 170 -18.99 2.52 0.11
N GLU A 171 -20.01 3.29 0.45
CA GLU A 171 -20.61 3.32 1.79
C GLU A 171 -21.15 1.93 2.21
N VAL A 172 -21.72 1.17 1.28
CA VAL A 172 -22.19 -0.21 1.54
C VAL A 172 -21.02 -1.16 1.79
N PHE A 173 -19.88 -0.98 1.12
CA PHE A 173 -18.68 -1.77 1.39
C PHE A 173 -18.08 -1.40 2.74
N PHE A 174 -17.87 -0.10 2.98
CA PHE A 174 -17.14 0.41 4.14
C PHE A 174 -17.96 0.43 5.43
N LYS A 175 -19.26 0.11 5.39
CA LYS A 175 -20.07 -0.08 6.60
C LYS A 175 -19.42 -1.08 7.55
N ASP A 176 -19.05 -2.24 7.02
CA ASP A 176 -18.51 -3.37 7.80
C ASP A 176 -17.07 -3.74 7.43
N CYS A 177 -16.60 -3.33 6.24
CA CYS A 177 -15.29 -3.71 5.72
C CYS A 177 -14.31 -2.54 5.70
N TYR A 178 -13.02 -2.85 5.79
CA TYR A 178 -11.95 -1.89 5.51
C TYR A 178 -10.82 -2.55 4.72
N VAL A 179 -9.99 -1.76 4.06
CA VAL A 179 -8.86 -2.25 3.25
C VAL A 179 -7.58 -1.61 3.73
N TYR A 180 -6.58 -2.44 4.00
CA TYR A 180 -5.30 -2.02 4.55
C TYR A 180 -4.17 -2.80 3.89
N ASN A 181 -2.97 -2.23 3.81
CA ASN A 181 -1.78 -2.96 3.37
C ASN A 181 -0.92 -3.29 4.59
N PHE A 182 -0.50 -4.55 4.71
CA PHE A 182 0.35 -5.00 5.81
C PHE A 182 1.65 -4.18 5.90
N CYS A 183 2.29 -3.92 4.76
CA CYS A 183 3.47 -3.07 4.66
C CYS A 183 3.15 -1.84 3.80
N PRO A 184 3.39 -0.61 4.29
CA PRO A 184 3.12 0.60 3.52
C PRO A 184 4.22 0.95 2.51
N LEU A 185 5.34 0.21 2.47
CA LEU A 185 6.49 0.53 1.63
C LEU A 185 6.46 -0.21 0.28
N GLN A 186 6.93 0.46 -0.77
CA GLN A 186 7.27 -0.15 -2.05
C GLN A 186 8.78 -0.16 -2.26
N PHE A 187 9.33 -1.33 -2.60
CA PHE A 187 10.76 -1.53 -2.82
C PHE A 187 11.05 -1.81 -4.29
N MET A 188 12.12 -1.22 -4.82
CA MET A 188 12.53 -1.41 -6.20
C MET A 188 14.04 -1.53 -6.32
N LYS A 189 14.46 -2.33 -7.31
CA LYS A 189 15.86 -2.36 -7.77
C LYS A 189 16.20 -1.08 -8.55
N THR A 190 17.48 -0.86 -8.83
CA THR A 190 17.99 0.17 -9.76
C THR A 190 17.38 0.12 -11.16
N SER A 191 16.81 -1.02 -11.56
CA SER A 191 16.12 -1.21 -12.84
C SER A 191 14.62 -0.85 -12.80
N ALA A 192 14.10 -0.33 -11.69
CA ALA A 192 12.67 -0.13 -11.40
C ALA A 192 11.84 -1.42 -11.33
N ARG A 193 12.50 -2.58 -11.25
CA ARG A 193 11.80 -3.85 -10.97
C ARG A 193 11.40 -3.91 -9.51
N ASN A 194 10.15 -4.28 -9.25
CA ASN A 194 9.62 -4.42 -7.91
C ASN A 194 10.35 -5.52 -7.11
N VAL A 195 10.64 -5.23 -5.86
CA VAL A 195 11.10 -6.20 -4.85
C VAL A 195 9.97 -6.37 -3.85
N SER A 196 9.38 -7.56 -3.79
CA SER A 196 8.36 -7.87 -2.77
C SER A 196 9.01 -8.02 -1.39
N PRO A 197 8.32 -7.69 -0.28
CA PRO A 197 8.85 -7.88 1.07
C PRO A 197 9.46 -9.27 1.35
N GLY A 198 8.87 -10.34 0.78
CA GLY A 198 9.40 -11.71 0.89
C GLY A 198 10.78 -11.92 0.26
N LYS A 199 11.27 -11.00 -0.59
CA LYS A 199 12.55 -11.08 -1.30
C LYS A 199 13.64 -10.16 -0.71
N LEU A 200 13.34 -9.48 0.40
CA LEU A 200 14.32 -8.70 1.15
C LEU A 200 15.32 -9.62 1.86
N LYS A 201 16.47 -9.07 2.28
CA LYS A 201 17.42 -9.82 3.10
C LYS A 201 16.77 -10.22 4.42
N ILE A 202 17.26 -11.31 5.01
CA ILE A 202 16.62 -11.92 6.18
C ILE A 202 16.50 -10.93 7.34
N THR A 203 17.56 -10.18 7.63
CA THR A 203 17.60 -9.21 8.75
C THR A 203 16.62 -8.06 8.53
N GLU A 204 16.68 -7.42 7.36
CA GLU A 204 15.76 -6.34 6.95
C GLU A 204 14.30 -6.82 6.98
N ARG A 205 14.03 -8.02 6.45
CA ARG A 205 12.69 -8.60 6.41
C ARG A 205 12.15 -8.88 7.81
N LYS A 206 12.98 -9.37 8.73
CA LYS A 206 12.58 -9.61 10.12
C LYS A 206 12.17 -8.30 10.81
N GLN A 207 12.98 -7.25 10.69
CA GLN A 207 12.68 -5.93 11.26
C GLN A 207 11.41 -5.34 10.64
N LEU A 208 11.28 -5.39 9.31
CA LEU A 208 10.09 -4.94 8.59
C LEU A 208 8.82 -5.65 9.06
N ILE A 209 8.85 -6.99 9.12
CA ILE A 209 7.68 -7.79 9.52
C ILE A 209 7.33 -7.53 10.99
N ALA A 210 8.32 -7.38 11.88
CA ALA A 210 8.06 -7.07 13.29
C ALA A 210 7.32 -5.74 13.46
N ALA A 211 7.80 -4.67 12.80
CA ALA A 211 7.14 -3.36 12.84
C ALA A 211 5.73 -3.41 12.24
N CYS A 212 5.56 -4.08 11.08
CA CYS A 212 4.26 -4.22 10.42
C CYS A 212 3.28 -5.07 11.25
N ASN A 213 3.74 -6.14 11.91
CA ASN A 213 2.93 -6.95 12.80
C ASN A 213 2.42 -6.13 13.98
N HIS A 214 3.29 -5.33 14.60
CA HIS A 214 2.91 -4.48 15.72
C HIS A 214 1.79 -3.51 15.32
N ALA A 215 1.95 -2.80 14.21
CA ALA A 215 0.91 -1.91 13.69
C ALA A 215 -0.37 -2.67 13.31
N PHE A 216 -0.26 -3.83 12.65
CA PHE A 216 -1.41 -4.66 12.29
C PHE A 216 -2.25 -5.06 13.52
N LEU A 217 -1.61 -5.49 14.61
CA LEU A 217 -2.32 -5.83 15.85
C LEU A 217 -3.05 -4.62 16.44
N GLN A 218 -2.41 -3.44 16.43
CA GLN A 218 -3.07 -2.19 16.85
C GLN A 218 -4.27 -1.84 15.97
N VAL A 219 -4.18 -2.03 14.64
CA VAL A 219 -5.30 -1.79 13.72
C VAL A 219 -6.46 -2.76 13.97
N VAL A 220 -6.17 -4.06 14.14
CA VAL A 220 -7.19 -5.07 14.47
C VAL A 220 -7.90 -4.72 15.76
N GLN A 221 -7.16 -4.30 16.79
CA GLN A 221 -7.70 -3.86 18.06
C GLN A 221 -8.52 -2.57 17.94
N LEU A 222 -8.02 -1.57 17.24
CA LEU A 222 -8.70 -0.30 17.05
C LEU A 222 -10.06 -0.48 16.35
N LEU A 223 -10.08 -1.31 15.31
CA LEU A 223 -11.26 -1.52 14.48
C LEU A 223 -12.18 -2.64 15.00
N GLN A 224 -11.78 -3.39 16.03
CA GLN A 224 -12.51 -4.55 16.56
C GLN A 224 -12.81 -5.58 15.46
N VAL A 225 -11.81 -5.87 14.63
CA VAL A 225 -11.93 -6.79 13.49
C VAL A 225 -12.22 -8.21 13.98
N LYS A 226 -13.13 -8.90 13.30
CA LYS A 226 -13.48 -10.31 13.58
C LYS A 226 -13.00 -11.26 12.48
N LEU A 227 -12.87 -10.74 11.25
CA LEU A 227 -12.41 -11.50 10.09
C LEU A 227 -11.34 -10.71 9.32
N VAL A 228 -10.15 -11.28 9.19
CA VAL A 228 -9.12 -10.78 8.27
C VAL A 228 -9.12 -11.63 7.01
N ILE A 229 -9.22 -10.99 5.85
CA ILE A 229 -9.10 -11.65 4.55
C ILE A 229 -7.78 -11.18 3.92
N GLY A 230 -6.75 -12.01 4.02
CA GLY A 230 -5.47 -11.77 3.35
C GLY A 230 -5.62 -11.93 1.85
N VAL A 231 -5.35 -10.85 1.11
CA VAL A 231 -5.35 -10.83 -0.36
C VAL A 231 -3.99 -11.34 -0.84
N GLY A 232 -3.90 -12.66 -0.97
CA GLY A 232 -2.68 -13.42 -1.26
C GLY A 232 -2.02 -13.98 0.00
N ASN A 233 -1.29 -15.09 -0.18
CA ASN A 233 -0.72 -15.88 0.91
C ASN A 233 0.21 -15.08 1.84
N PHE A 234 1.01 -14.15 1.30
CA PHE A 234 1.91 -13.35 2.13
C PHE A 234 1.13 -12.58 3.22
N ALA A 235 0.00 -11.96 2.86
CA ALA A 235 -0.77 -11.18 3.81
C ALA A 235 -1.44 -12.06 4.87
N SER A 236 -2.07 -13.17 4.46
CA SER A 236 -2.73 -14.09 5.40
C SER A 236 -1.72 -14.82 6.30
N GLU A 237 -0.59 -15.29 5.77
CA GLU A 237 0.42 -15.96 6.57
C GLU A 237 1.04 -15.04 7.62
N ASN A 238 1.31 -13.77 7.29
CA ASN A 238 1.84 -12.82 8.26
C ASN A 238 0.79 -12.42 9.30
N ALA A 239 -0.47 -12.21 8.90
CA ALA A 239 -1.56 -12.00 9.85
C ALA A 239 -1.69 -13.17 10.83
N SER A 240 -1.66 -14.42 10.35
CA SER A 240 -1.73 -15.62 11.20
C SER A 240 -0.53 -15.74 12.13
N LYS A 241 0.67 -15.40 11.66
CA LYS A 241 1.87 -15.39 12.50
C LYS A 241 1.82 -14.29 13.56
N ALA A 242 1.29 -13.12 13.24
CA ALA A 242 1.20 -11.99 14.16
C ALA A 242 0.34 -12.29 15.39
N VAL A 243 -0.75 -13.04 15.22
CA VAL A 243 -1.67 -13.39 16.32
C VAL A 243 -1.32 -14.69 17.03
N LYS A 244 -0.39 -15.49 16.49
CA LYS A 244 -0.05 -16.80 17.04
C LYS A 244 0.50 -16.66 18.47
N GLY A 245 -0.14 -17.33 19.42
CA GLY A 245 0.27 -17.34 20.82
C GLY A 245 -0.24 -16.16 21.65
N LEU A 246 -0.98 -15.22 21.05
CA LEU A 246 -1.67 -14.16 21.79
C LEU A 246 -2.93 -14.74 22.45
N GLN A 247 -3.06 -14.56 23.76
CA GLN A 247 -4.18 -15.10 24.55
C GLN A 247 -5.31 -14.08 24.80
N GLN A 248 -5.22 -12.87 24.25
CA GLN A 248 -6.29 -11.88 24.40
C GLN A 248 -7.54 -12.33 23.65
N ASP A 249 -8.72 -12.18 24.26
CA ASP A 249 -10.01 -12.65 23.74
C ASP A 249 -10.30 -12.18 22.31
N LEU A 250 -9.90 -10.95 21.97
CA LEU A 250 -10.07 -10.42 20.62
C LEU A 250 -9.30 -11.25 19.59
N PHE A 251 -8.03 -11.57 19.86
CA PHE A 251 -7.17 -12.27 18.91
C PHE A 251 -7.46 -13.77 18.86
N SER A 252 -7.96 -14.36 19.94
CA SER A 252 -8.36 -15.77 19.97
C SER A 252 -9.61 -16.04 19.13
N GLN A 253 -10.48 -15.04 18.96
CA GLN A 253 -11.69 -15.10 18.13
C GLN A 253 -11.48 -14.58 16.70
N LEU A 254 -10.32 -13.98 16.41
CA LEU A 254 -10.02 -13.44 15.09
C LEU A 254 -9.86 -14.56 14.07
N ARG A 255 -10.77 -14.60 13.09
CA ARG A 255 -10.66 -15.54 11.97
C ARG A 255 -9.79 -14.94 10.86
N ILE A 256 -8.87 -15.74 10.32
CA ILE A 256 -7.97 -15.33 9.23
C ILE A 256 -8.18 -16.25 8.04
N GLU A 257 -8.52 -15.65 6.90
CA GLU A 257 -8.80 -16.33 5.65
C GLU A 257 -7.91 -15.82 4.53
N THR A 258 -7.82 -16.59 3.46
CA THR A 258 -7.06 -16.22 2.26
C THR A 258 -7.98 -16.06 1.05
N LEU A 259 -7.81 -14.95 0.35
CA LEU A 259 -8.36 -14.71 -0.98
C LEU A 259 -7.20 -14.65 -1.99
N MET A 260 -7.30 -15.37 -3.11
CA MET A 260 -6.29 -15.30 -4.17
C MET A 260 -6.02 -13.85 -4.60
N HIS A 261 -4.75 -13.47 -4.76
CA HIS A 261 -4.41 -12.10 -5.18
C HIS A 261 -4.85 -11.82 -6.64
N PRO A 262 -5.39 -10.63 -6.96
CA PRO A 262 -5.87 -10.26 -8.31
C PRO A 262 -4.75 -9.96 -9.34
N SER A 263 -3.49 -10.32 -9.07
CA SER A 263 -2.35 -9.87 -9.89
C SER A 263 -2.31 -10.60 -11.23
N PRO A 264 -1.99 -9.91 -12.34
CA PRO A 264 -1.77 -10.57 -13.62
C PRO A 264 -0.57 -11.52 -13.60
N ALA A 265 0.32 -11.42 -12.61
CA ALA A 265 1.42 -12.36 -12.40
C ALA A 265 0.94 -13.76 -11.98
N ASN A 266 -0.31 -13.90 -11.50
CA ASN A 266 -0.92 -15.19 -11.21
C ASN A 266 -1.76 -15.65 -12.40
N PRO A 267 -1.36 -16.73 -13.12
CA PRO A 267 -2.11 -17.24 -14.27
C PRO A 267 -3.57 -17.58 -13.95
N SER A 268 -3.86 -18.07 -12.74
CA SER A 268 -5.23 -18.40 -12.32
C SER A 268 -6.11 -17.15 -12.20
N ALA A 269 -5.54 -16.01 -11.79
CA ALA A 269 -6.26 -14.74 -11.72
C ALA A 269 -6.60 -14.16 -13.10
N ASN A 270 -5.89 -14.57 -14.15
CA ASN A 270 -6.17 -14.11 -15.52
C ASN A 270 -7.36 -14.82 -16.18
N LYS A 271 -7.78 -15.98 -15.66
CA LYS A 271 -8.92 -16.72 -16.21
C LYS A 271 -10.25 -16.04 -15.86
N ASN A 272 -10.55 -15.91 -14.57
CA ASN A 272 -11.76 -15.25 -14.08
C ASN A 272 -11.66 -14.96 -12.57
N TRP A 273 -10.78 -14.03 -12.18
CA TRP A 273 -10.58 -13.69 -10.77
C TRP A 273 -11.86 -13.26 -10.05
N PRO A 274 -12.75 -12.41 -10.62
CA PRO A 274 -13.92 -11.96 -9.87
C PRO A 274 -14.89 -13.08 -9.52
N SER A 275 -15.20 -14.01 -10.45
CA SER A 275 -16.08 -15.14 -10.11
C SER A 275 -15.47 -16.05 -9.03
N TYR A 276 -14.16 -16.32 -9.11
CA TYR A 276 -13.46 -17.03 -8.04
C TYR A 276 -13.60 -16.29 -6.71
N ALA A 277 -13.37 -14.97 -6.71
CA ALA A 277 -13.41 -14.18 -5.49
C ALA A 277 -14.80 -14.18 -4.85
N VAL A 278 -15.87 -14.05 -5.63
CA VAL A 278 -17.23 -14.13 -5.07
C VAL A 278 -17.50 -15.51 -4.47
N ASN A 279 -17.13 -16.59 -5.15
CA ASN A 279 -17.32 -17.94 -4.61
C ASN A 279 -16.54 -18.15 -3.32
N ARG A 280 -15.27 -17.70 -3.29
CA ARG A 280 -14.46 -17.79 -2.09
C ARG A 280 -15.03 -16.96 -0.93
N LEU A 281 -15.58 -15.78 -1.21
CA LEU A 281 -16.24 -14.94 -0.20
C LEU A 281 -17.52 -15.60 0.36
N LYS A 282 -18.29 -16.29 -0.49
CA LYS A 282 -19.43 -17.11 -0.06
C LYS A 282 -18.99 -18.28 0.83
N GLU A 283 -17.96 -19.01 0.44
CA GLU A 283 -17.37 -20.12 1.23
C GLU A 283 -16.84 -19.64 2.59
N ILE A 284 -16.21 -18.46 2.62
CA ILE A 284 -15.78 -17.83 3.87
C ILE A 284 -16.99 -17.47 4.76
N GLY A 285 -18.15 -17.22 4.15
CA GLY A 285 -19.36 -16.79 4.85
C GLY A 285 -19.34 -15.30 5.19
N ILE A 286 -18.77 -14.43 4.33
CA ILE A 286 -18.66 -12.99 4.62
C ILE A 286 -20.02 -12.30 4.91
N MET A 287 -21.14 -12.89 4.50
CA MET A 287 -22.49 -12.42 4.81
C MET A 287 -22.84 -12.51 6.31
N SER A 288 -22.14 -13.31 7.12
CA SER A 288 -22.32 -13.27 8.58
C SER A 288 -21.63 -12.08 9.25
N TYR A 289 -20.84 -11.32 8.49
CA TYR A 289 -20.07 -10.16 8.98
C TYR A 289 -20.52 -8.85 8.32
N THR A 290 -21.41 -8.92 7.31
CA THR A 290 -21.80 -7.80 6.47
C THR A 290 -23.27 -7.91 6.08
N ASP A 291 -23.94 -6.80 5.81
CA ASP A 291 -25.31 -6.80 5.27
C ASP A 291 -25.39 -7.13 3.76
N TRP A 292 -24.32 -7.70 3.19
CA TRP A 292 -24.24 -7.98 1.77
C TRP A 292 -25.19 -9.10 1.36
N LYS A 293 -25.91 -8.88 0.26
CA LYS A 293 -26.69 -9.91 -0.42
C LYS A 293 -25.96 -10.31 -1.69
N ILE A 294 -25.26 -11.44 -1.66
CA ILE A 294 -24.57 -11.98 -2.83
C ILE A 294 -25.44 -13.09 -3.44
N SER A 295 -26.32 -12.72 -4.38
CA SER A 295 -27.15 -13.70 -5.09
C SER A 295 -26.39 -14.39 -6.24
N ASP A 296 -26.82 -15.61 -6.62
CA ASP A 296 -26.29 -16.32 -7.80
C ASP A 296 -26.59 -15.55 -9.10
N GLY A 297 -27.71 -14.80 -9.14
CA GLY A 297 -28.07 -13.95 -10.27
C GLY A 297 -27.08 -12.79 -10.50
N GLN A 298 -26.62 -12.15 -9.43
CA GLN A 298 -25.57 -11.11 -9.52
C GLN A 298 -24.26 -11.69 -10.04
N GLN A 299 -23.87 -12.89 -9.63
CA GLN A 299 -22.66 -13.54 -10.16
C GLN A 299 -22.73 -13.76 -11.67
N GLN A 300 -23.86 -14.26 -12.17
CA GLN A 300 -24.05 -14.49 -13.61
C GLN A 300 -24.04 -13.18 -14.41
N GLN A 301 -24.66 -12.12 -13.91
CA GLN A 301 -24.62 -10.80 -14.55
C GLN A 301 -23.21 -10.22 -14.63
N HIS A 302 -22.42 -10.35 -13.56
CA HIS A 302 -21.03 -9.89 -13.56
C HIS A 302 -20.18 -10.66 -14.58
N GLN A 303 -20.38 -11.98 -14.65
CA GLN A 303 -19.68 -12.85 -15.58
C GLN A 303 -19.99 -12.46 -17.04
N GLN A 304 -21.26 -12.18 -17.35
CA GLN A 304 -21.66 -11.69 -18.68
C GLN A 304 -21.07 -10.31 -19.01
N GLN A 305 -21.03 -9.37 -18.04
CA GLN A 305 -20.41 -8.06 -18.26
C GLN A 305 -18.92 -8.16 -18.54
N GLN A 306 -18.19 -9.02 -17.84
CA GLN A 306 -16.76 -9.21 -18.08
C GLN A 306 -16.46 -9.90 -19.41
N GLN A 307 -17.27 -10.89 -19.81
CA GLN A 307 -17.12 -11.52 -21.12
C GLN A 307 -17.33 -10.51 -22.26
N LYS A 308 -18.32 -9.61 -22.12
CA LYS A 308 -18.54 -8.51 -23.09
C LYS A 308 -17.36 -7.53 -23.15
N GLN A 309 -16.77 -7.19 -22.00
CA GLN A 309 -15.59 -6.30 -21.95
C GLN A 309 -14.36 -6.94 -22.60
N GLN A 310 -14.09 -8.23 -22.35
CA GLN A 310 -12.97 -8.95 -22.97
C GLN A 310 -13.14 -9.11 -24.49
N GLN A 311 -14.37 -9.27 -24.99
CA GLN A 311 -14.65 -9.31 -26.42
C GLN A 311 -14.43 -7.95 -27.11
N HIS A 312 -14.67 -6.84 -26.42
CA HIS A 312 -14.42 -5.49 -26.95
C HIS A 312 -12.95 -5.05 -26.87
N GLU A 313 -12.15 -5.60 -25.95
CA GLU A 313 -10.71 -5.31 -25.82
C GLU A 313 -9.83 -6.18 -26.75
N THR A 314 -10.41 -7.13 -27.51
CA THR A 314 -9.67 -7.87 -28.53
C THR A 314 -9.51 -7.00 -29.80
N PRO A 315 -8.30 -6.71 -30.30
CA PRO A 315 -8.15 -5.97 -31.55
C PRO A 315 -8.84 -6.74 -32.66
N LYS A 316 -9.69 -6.07 -33.47
CA LYS A 316 -10.17 -6.63 -34.74
C LYS A 316 -8.96 -7.18 -35.49
N ALA A 317 -9.04 -8.45 -35.87
CA ALA A 317 -8.00 -9.16 -36.60
C ALA A 317 -7.42 -8.30 -37.73
N ALA A 318 -6.10 -8.31 -37.84
CA ALA A 318 -5.37 -7.64 -38.89
C ALA A 318 -5.99 -7.96 -40.26
N THR A 319 -6.25 -6.91 -41.03
CA THR A 319 -6.61 -7.02 -42.44
C THR A 319 -5.58 -7.91 -43.15
N PRO A 320 -5.99 -8.91 -43.95
CA PRO A 320 -5.05 -9.76 -44.65
C PRO A 320 -4.18 -8.91 -45.58
N PRO A 321 -2.89 -9.27 -45.77
CA PRO A 321 -2.00 -8.47 -46.57
C PRO A 321 -2.54 -8.37 -48.00
N ARG A 322 -2.63 -7.15 -48.50
CA ARG A 322 -2.97 -6.84 -49.89
C ARG A 322 -1.98 -7.57 -50.79
N ARG A 323 -2.49 -8.47 -51.64
CA ARG A 323 -1.74 -9.21 -52.64
C ARG A 323 -1.01 -8.22 -53.55
N THR A 324 0.31 -8.05 -53.35
CA THR A 324 1.16 -7.31 -54.28
C THR A 324 1.37 -8.19 -55.51
N THR A 325 0.83 -7.76 -56.65
CA THR A 325 1.17 -8.29 -57.97
C THR A 325 2.64 -8.03 -58.25
N PRO A 326 3.43 -9.03 -58.68
CA PRO A 326 4.81 -8.80 -59.08
C PRO A 326 4.88 -8.06 -60.43
N PRO A 327 5.90 -7.22 -60.68
CA PRO A 327 6.09 -6.61 -61.99
C PRO A 327 6.58 -7.66 -63.01
N PRO A 328 6.33 -7.45 -64.31
CA PRO A 328 6.69 -8.42 -65.33
C PRO A 328 8.22 -8.45 -65.55
N THR A 329 8.76 -9.66 -65.58
CA THR A 329 10.12 -9.98 -66.02
C THR A 329 10.24 -9.85 -67.54
N THR A 330 11.14 -9.00 -68.01
CA THR A 330 11.67 -9.04 -69.38
C THR A 330 13.09 -9.57 -69.37
N THR A 331 13.30 -10.68 -70.09
CA THR A 331 14.60 -11.31 -70.32
C THR A 331 14.85 -11.37 -71.83
N THR A 332 16.02 -10.93 -72.29
CA THR A 332 16.89 -11.46 -73.38
C THR A 332 17.81 -10.33 -73.88
N LYS A 333 19.14 -10.37 -73.65
CA LYS A 333 20.27 -11.12 -74.25
C LYS A 333 21.10 -10.21 -75.22
N PRO A 334 22.35 -10.52 -75.59
CA PRO A 334 23.50 -9.64 -75.34
C PRO A 334 24.24 -9.18 -76.62
N THR A 335 25.34 -8.45 -76.44
CA THR A 335 26.69 -8.57 -77.08
C THR A 335 27.30 -7.24 -77.60
N SER A 336 28.60 -7.09 -77.28
CA SER A 336 29.70 -6.46 -78.05
C SER A 336 30.20 -5.04 -77.69
N THR A 337 31.49 -5.03 -77.32
CA THR A 337 32.46 -3.92 -77.19
C THR A 337 32.83 -3.34 -78.57
N PRO A 338 33.40 -2.11 -78.69
CA PRO A 338 34.82 -1.88 -78.43
C PRO A 338 35.19 -0.51 -77.78
N ALA A 339 36.46 -0.38 -77.38
CA ALA A 339 37.10 0.73 -76.67
C ALA A 339 37.63 1.86 -77.62
N PRO A 340 38.62 2.71 -77.24
CA PRO A 340 38.48 3.97 -76.47
C PRO A 340 39.13 5.21 -77.17
N ARG A 341 38.87 6.47 -76.75
CA ARG A 341 39.80 7.58 -77.06
C ARG A 341 39.67 8.89 -76.22
N LYS A 342 40.83 9.26 -75.63
CA LYS A 342 41.47 10.60 -75.42
C LYS A 342 40.78 11.66 -74.52
N THR A 343 41.30 11.97 -73.32
CA THR A 343 42.40 12.90 -72.91
C THR A 343 42.17 14.40 -73.13
N THR A 344 42.16 15.17 -72.03
CA THR A 344 42.86 16.46 -71.75
C THR A 344 42.37 16.95 -70.36
N THR A 345 43.11 16.93 -69.25
CA THR A 345 44.29 17.67 -68.75
C THR A 345 44.13 19.19 -68.55
N LYS A 346 43.91 19.62 -67.29
CA LYS A 346 44.65 20.66 -66.52
C LYS A 346 43.94 20.88 -65.15
N LYS A 347 44.55 20.61 -63.98
CA LYS A 347 45.53 21.41 -63.18
C LYS A 347 44.98 22.83 -62.90
N GLN A 348 44.83 23.36 -61.68
CA GLN A 348 45.53 23.37 -60.38
C GLN A 348 44.48 23.62 -59.26
N GLY A 349 44.66 23.51 -57.94
CA GLY A 349 45.80 23.28 -57.06
C GLY A 349 45.35 23.53 -55.60
N GLU A 350 45.79 22.66 -54.69
CA GLU A 350 46.19 22.91 -53.30
C GLU A 350 45.19 23.41 -52.23
N THR A 351 44.81 22.46 -51.36
CA THR A 351 44.62 22.57 -49.89
C THR A 351 45.96 22.89 -49.19
N PRO A 352 46.04 23.34 -47.90
CA PRO A 352 45.34 22.76 -46.74
C PRO A 352 44.92 23.73 -45.60
N THR A 353 44.46 23.07 -44.53
CA THR A 353 43.63 23.44 -43.38
C THR A 353 44.38 24.18 -42.22
N PRO A 354 43.90 24.23 -40.94
CA PRO A 354 43.56 25.46 -40.21
C PRO A 354 44.45 25.68 -38.96
N SER A 355 44.18 26.73 -38.17
CA SER A 355 44.45 26.88 -36.70
C SER A 355 45.03 28.25 -36.31
N SER A 356 44.40 28.94 -35.35
CA SER A 356 45.03 29.48 -34.12
C SER A 356 44.08 30.40 -33.30
N SER A 357 43.84 30.00 -32.03
CA SER A 357 43.78 30.66 -30.70
C SER A 357 43.76 32.21 -30.54
N PRO A 358 43.49 32.84 -29.35
CA PRO A 358 43.63 32.38 -27.93
C PRO A 358 42.43 32.68 -26.97
N MET A 359 42.22 31.92 -25.86
CA MET A 359 42.74 31.99 -24.47
C MET A 359 42.42 33.24 -23.62
N ASP A 360 41.75 33.01 -22.48
CA ASP A 360 42.10 33.48 -21.11
C ASP A 360 41.25 32.66 -20.10
N THR A 361 41.78 31.71 -19.33
CA THR A 361 42.59 31.76 -18.08
C THR A 361 41.90 32.38 -16.86
N ALA A 362 41.51 31.55 -15.88
CA ALA A 362 41.93 31.62 -14.47
C ALA A 362 41.11 30.68 -13.54
N THR A 363 41.80 29.67 -13.01
CA THR A 363 41.59 28.94 -11.73
C THR A 363 42.91 29.19 -10.95
N PRO A 364 43.10 28.97 -9.62
CA PRO A 364 42.38 28.02 -8.74
C PRO A 364 42.24 28.41 -7.24
N LEU A 365 41.59 27.56 -6.43
CA LEU A 365 42.11 26.96 -5.17
C LEU A 365 40.99 26.29 -4.33
N LEU A 366 41.26 25.05 -3.89
CA LEU A 366 40.59 24.23 -2.86
C LEU A 366 41.59 24.07 -1.67
N PRO A 367 41.31 23.34 -0.57
CA PRO A 367 40.09 23.14 0.25
C PRO A 367 40.36 23.36 1.77
N ALA A 368 39.33 23.36 2.63
CA ALA A 368 39.51 23.07 4.07
C ALA A 368 38.23 22.50 4.73
N GLU A 369 38.47 21.57 5.65
CA GLU A 369 37.64 20.62 6.41
C GLU A 369 36.52 21.20 7.33
N PRO A 370 35.60 20.35 7.85
CA PRO A 370 34.42 20.78 8.60
C PRO A 370 34.68 20.94 10.11
N THR A 371 33.97 21.90 10.72
CA THR A 371 34.00 22.18 12.16
C THR A 371 32.96 21.33 12.90
N GLU A 372 33.40 20.70 13.99
CA GLU A 372 32.62 19.90 14.93
C GLU A 372 31.42 20.66 15.51
N ILE A 373 30.27 19.99 15.58
CA ILE A 373 29.10 20.44 16.37
C ILE A 373 28.76 19.36 17.40
N PHE A 374 28.91 19.79 18.65
CA PHE A 374 28.40 19.32 19.93
C PHE A 374 27.27 18.26 19.91
N ARG A 375 27.51 17.13 20.59
CA ARG A 375 26.48 16.18 21.07
C ARG A 375 25.99 16.59 22.46
N PRO A 376 24.68 16.62 22.72
CA PRO A 376 24.14 16.41 24.06
C PRO A 376 23.79 14.93 24.28
N ALA A 377 23.81 14.56 25.56
CA ALA A 377 23.81 13.22 26.12
C ALA A 377 22.51 12.41 25.93
N ASP A 378 22.69 11.09 26.00
CA ASP A 378 21.65 10.08 26.19
C ASP A 378 20.85 10.34 27.47
N GLU A 379 19.54 10.58 27.34
CA GLU A 379 18.58 10.25 28.39
C GLU A 379 17.89 8.93 28.01
N ALA A 380 18.02 7.94 28.90
CA ALA A 380 17.37 6.66 28.80
C ALA A 380 15.86 6.80 29.03
N ASP A 381 15.06 6.28 28.10
CA ASP A 381 13.60 6.14 28.24
C ASP A 381 13.28 5.00 29.25
N PRO A 382 12.61 5.31 30.38
CA PRO A 382 12.27 4.32 31.40
C PRO A 382 11.07 3.42 31.05
N THR A 383 10.58 3.39 29.80
CA THR A 383 9.41 2.58 29.41
C THR A 383 9.71 1.37 28.50
N ALA A 384 10.98 1.02 28.29
CA ALA A 384 11.35 -0.19 27.56
C ALA A 384 11.03 -1.47 28.35
N ILE A 385 9.95 -2.16 27.98
CA ILE A 385 9.62 -3.51 28.44
C ILE A 385 10.61 -4.51 27.79
N PRO A 386 11.33 -5.35 28.55
CA PRO A 386 12.29 -6.28 27.96
C PRO A 386 11.58 -7.45 27.26
N PHE A 387 12.05 -7.79 26.06
CA PHE A 387 11.70 -9.03 25.39
C PHE A 387 12.49 -10.19 26.02
N PRO A 388 11.87 -11.36 26.29
CA PRO A 388 12.61 -12.50 26.80
C PRO A 388 13.46 -13.15 25.71
N ASP A 389 14.73 -13.34 26.03
CA ASP A 389 15.68 -14.17 25.29
C ASP A 389 15.14 -15.60 25.13
N GLN A 390 15.20 -16.13 23.91
CA GLN A 390 15.05 -17.56 23.68
C GLN A 390 16.43 -18.18 23.57
N ASP A 391 16.85 -18.79 24.69
CA ASP A 391 17.96 -19.72 24.72
C ASP A 391 17.60 -20.99 23.95
N SER A 392 18.53 -21.35 23.08
CA SER A 392 18.65 -22.64 22.42
C SER A 392 19.07 -23.72 23.41
N SER A 393 18.36 -24.85 23.43
CA SER A 393 18.95 -26.10 23.91
C SER A 393 18.42 -27.29 23.10
N ASP A 394 19.36 -27.98 22.47
CA ASP A 394 19.24 -29.22 21.73
C ASP A 394 18.65 -30.37 22.55
N CYS A 395 17.86 -31.24 21.91
CA CYS A 395 17.78 -32.67 22.24
C CYS A 395 17.58 -33.51 20.96
N VAL A 396 18.73 -33.98 20.47
CA VAL A 396 19.07 -35.34 20.01
C VAL A 396 17.94 -36.30 19.58
N SER A 397 18.17 -36.84 18.38
CA SER A 397 17.58 -37.99 17.71
C SER A 397 17.44 -39.27 18.54
N THR A 398 16.37 -40.01 18.27
CA THR A 398 16.41 -41.49 18.18
C THR A 398 15.51 -41.95 17.04
N ASP A 399 16.10 -42.71 16.11
CA ASP A 399 15.43 -43.65 15.21
C ASP A 399 14.54 -44.62 16.01
N THR A 400 13.43 -45.15 15.46
CA THR A 400 13.33 -46.51 14.86
C THR A 400 11.88 -46.84 14.42
N GLU A 401 11.77 -47.64 13.35
CA GLU A 401 10.70 -48.61 12.98
C GLU A 401 9.34 -48.10 12.45
N LYS A 402 9.01 -48.33 11.17
CA LYS A 402 8.47 -49.56 10.53
C LYS A 402 7.05 -49.93 10.98
N GLY A 403 6.14 -50.00 10.01
CA GLY A 403 5.11 -51.06 9.96
C GLY A 403 3.66 -50.57 9.93
N GLU A 404 3.03 -50.82 8.78
CA GLU A 404 1.58 -50.87 8.45
C GLU A 404 0.76 -49.57 8.36
#